data_AF-A0A9X1QIZ6-F1
#
_entry.id   AF-A0A9X1QIZ6-F1
#
_cell.length_a   1.000
_cell.length_b   1.000
_cell.length_c   1.000
_cell.angle_alpha   90.00
_cell.angle_beta   90.00
_cell.angle_gamma   90.00
#
_symmetry.space_group_name_H-M   'P 1'
#
loop_
_entity.id
_entity.type
_entity.pdbx_description
1 polymer ?
#
loop_
_entity_poly.entity_id
_entity_poly.type
_entity_poly.pdbx_seq_one_letter_code
_entity_poly.pdbx_strand_id
1 'polypeptide(L)' 'MDLNYLYQRYCVSLQMAERAACDCSRMVHEKLAEGYADQIADAKLNGTLVLAR' A
#
# COMPACT_ATOMS: atom_id res chain seq x y z
N MET A 1 -8.02 -8.87 1.55
CA MET A 1 -6.81 -8.60 2.36
C MET A 1 -7.25 -7.94 3.64
N ASP A 2 -6.63 -8.27 4.76
CA ASP A 2 -6.87 -7.51 5.98
C ASP A 2 -6.16 -6.15 5.92
N LEU A 3 -6.57 -5.27 6.83
CA LEU A 3 -6.11 -3.89 6.86
C LEU A 3 -4.63 -3.78 7.25
N ASN A 4 -4.13 -4.73 8.06
CA ASN A 4 -2.72 -4.75 8.46
C ASN A 4 -1.80 -5.06 7.28
N TYR A 5 -2.20 -6.00 6.43
CA TYR A 5 -1.46 -6.30 5.20
C TYR A 5 -1.35 -5.05 4.32
N LEU A 6 -2.47 -4.34 4.10
CA LEU A 6 -2.47 -3.13 3.28
C LEU A 6 -1.54 -2.05 3.84
N TYR A 7 -1.57 -1.82 5.16
CA TYR A 7 -0.64 -0.90 5.82
C TYR A 7 0.82 -1.32 5.67
N GLN A 8 1.12 -2.61 5.88
CA GLN A 8 2.48 -3.12 5.74
C GLN A 8 3.01 -2.87 4.32
N ARG A 9 2.18 -3.14 3.30
CA ARG A 9 2.57 -2.94 1.90
C ARG A 9 2.70 -1.47 1.54
N TYR A 10 1.82 -0.60 2.05
CA TYR A 10 1.93 0.84 1.91
C TYR A 10 3.28 1.36 2.44
N CYS A 11 3.63 1.00 3.69
CA CYS A 11 4.89 1.41 4.31
C CYS A 11 6.12 0.90 3.54
N VAL A 12 6.09 -0.36 3.07
CA VAL A 12 7.18 -0.92 2.26
C VAL A 12 7.31 -0.16 0.94
N SER A 13 6.22 0.13 0.25
CA SER A 13 6.26 0.90 -1.00
C SER A 13 6.87 2.28 -0.81
N LEU A 14 6.51 3.01 0.26
CA LEU A 14 7.13 4.30 0.58
C LEU A 14 8.64 4.17 0.84
N GLN A 15 9.06 3.20 1.65
CA GLN A 15 10.48 2.96 1.93
C GLN A 15 11.27 2.61 0.67
N MET A 16 10.66 1.89 -0.29
CA MET A 16 11.31 1.59 -1.57
C MET A 16 11.38 2.82 -2.47
N ALA A 17 10.37 3.70 -2.46
CA ALA A 17 10.41 4.97 -3.19
C ALA A 17 11.55 5.87 -2.68
N GLU A 18 11.71 5.99 -1.36
CA GLU A 18 12.78 6.75 -0.72
C GLU A 18 14.19 6.23 -1.06
N ARG A 19 14.32 4.92 -1.26
CA ARG A 19 15.59 4.23 -1.54
C ARG A 19 15.81 3.90 -3.01
N ALA A 20 14.90 4.34 -3.88
CA ALA A 20 14.94 3.99 -5.30
C ALA A 20 16.23 4.51 -5.96
N ALA A 21 16.88 3.66 -6.74
CA ALA A 21 18.12 4.00 -7.43
C ALA A 21 17.90 4.97 -8.62
N CYS A 22 16.67 5.13 -9.09
CA CYS A 22 16.32 6.01 -10.20
C CYS A 22 14.89 6.54 -10.10
N ASP A 23 14.62 7.64 -10.82
CA ASP A 23 13.31 8.29 -10.82
C ASP A 23 12.19 7.37 -11.32
N CYS A 24 12.45 6.54 -12.34
CA CYS A 24 11.47 5.57 -12.83
C CYS A 24 11.07 4.55 -11.74
N SER A 25 12.05 4.06 -10.98
CA SER A 25 11.80 3.14 -9.87
C SER A 25 11.05 3.84 -8.73
N ARG A 26 11.43 5.09 -8.39
CA ARG A 26 10.73 5.90 -7.40
C ARG A 26 9.26 6.06 -7.75
N MET A 27 8.98 6.47 -9.00
CA MET A 27 7.62 6.68 -9.51
C MET A 27 6.77 5.40 -9.42
N VAL A 28 7.32 4.23 -9.75
CA VAL A 28 6.59 2.95 -9.64
C VAL A 28 6.24 2.66 -8.17
N HIS A 29 7.16 2.87 -7.24
CA HIS A 29 6.91 2.65 -5.82
C HIS A 29 5.91 3.66 -5.24
N GLU A 30 5.94 4.92 -5.66
CA GLU A 30 4.95 5.93 -5.32
C GLU A 30 3.56 5.53 -5.82
N LYS A 31 3.42 5.10 -7.07
CA LYS A 31 2.16 4.61 -7.64
C LYS A 31 1.62 3.38 -6.90
N LEU A 32 2.50 2.49 -6.45
CA LEU A 32 2.10 1.37 -5.60
C LEU A 32 1.61 1.84 -4.23
N ALA A 33 2.27 2.82 -3.61
CA ALA A 33 1.84 3.39 -2.35
C ALA A 33 0.47 4.07 -2.47
N GLU A 34 0.23 4.84 -3.53
CA GLU A 34 -1.09 5.41 -3.86
C GLU A 34 -2.16 4.32 -3.94
N GLY A 35 -1.93 3.25 -4.72
CA GLY A 35 -2.89 2.16 -4.85
C GLY A 35 -3.19 1.40 -3.55
N TYR A 36 -2.22 1.31 -2.63
CA TYR A 36 -2.48 0.78 -1.28
C TYR A 36 -3.24 1.78 -0.41
N ALA A 37 -2.98 3.08 -0.53
CA ALA A 37 -3.72 4.11 0.20
C ALA A 37 -5.21 4.11 -0.18
N ASP A 38 -5.53 3.94 -1.46
CA ASP A 38 -6.90 3.82 -1.95
C ASP A 38 -7.60 2.59 -1.36
N GLN A 39 -6.93 1.44 -1.36
CA GLN A 39 -7.45 0.21 -0.74
C GLN A 39 -7.63 0.34 0.78
N ILE A 40 -6.74 1.07 1.46
CA ILE A 40 -6.88 1.36 2.90
C ILE A 40 -8.10 2.25 3.14
N ALA A 41 -8.32 3.27 2.31
CA ALA A 41 -9.48 4.15 2.42
C ALA A 41 -10.78 3.37 2.20
N ASP A 42 -10.84 2.54 1.15
CA ASP A 42 -11.97 1.67 0.87
C ASP A 42 -12.25 0.70 2.03
N ALA A 43 -11.21 0.02 2.52
CA ALA A 43 -11.28 -0.90 3.64
C ALA A 43 -11.75 -0.24 4.95
N LYS A 44 -11.41 1.04 5.18
CA LYS A 44 -11.89 1.81 6.35
C LYS A 44 -13.37 2.16 6.25
N LEU A 45 -13.86 2.43 5.04
CA LEU A 45 -15.25 2.81 4.79
C LEU A 45 -16.17 1.59 4.77
N ASN A 46 -15.73 0.51 4.14
CA ASN A 46 -16.55 -0.66 3.83
C ASN A 46 -16.25 -1.87 4.73
N GLY A 47 -15.26 -1.75 5.61
CA GLY A 47 -14.73 -2.85 6.41
C GLY A 47 -13.83 -3.77 5.58
N THR A 48 -12.86 -4.40 6.24
CA THR A 48 -12.11 -5.49 5.61
C THR A 48 -12.87 -6.79 5.78
N LEU A 49 -13.13 -7.50 4.68
CA LEU A 49 -13.57 -8.89 4.72
C LEU A 49 -12.47 -9.75 5.37
N VAL A 50 -12.48 -9.80 6.70
CA VAL A 50 -11.78 -10.83 7.45
C VAL A 50 -12.65 -12.07 7.33
N LEU A 51 -12.44 -12.85 6.27
CA LEU A 51 -12.82 -14.25 6.28
C LEU A 51 -11.98 -14.91 7.37
N ALA A 52 -12.57 -15.06 8.55
CA ALA A 52 -12.00 -15.85 9.62
C ALA A 52 -11.69 -17.24 9.06
N ARG A 53 -10.41 -17.63 9.10
CA ARG A 53 -9.95 -18.97 8.75
C ARG A 53 -10.08 -19.89 9.95
#